data_AF-A0AAE3Q978-F1
#
_entry.id   AF-A0AAE3Q978-F1
#
_cell.length_a   1.000
_cell.length_b   1.000
_cell.length_c   1.000
_cell.angle_alpha   90.00
_cell.angle_beta   90.00
_cell.angle_gamma   90.00
#
_symmetry.space_group_name_H-M   'P 1'
#
loop_
_entity.id
_entity.type
_entity.pdbx_description
1 polymer ?
#
loop_
_entity_poly.entity_id
_entity_poly.type
_entity_poly.pdbx_seq_one_letter_code
_entity_poly.pdbx_strand_id
1 'polypeptide(L)'
;MQHQAHTSSAPAKRDRPRWRDLGATATVLLLATALSACQTITPEQRRAADEAQCRSYGFKPRTEAFANCLMRIDLERRLERSIRLNSPYYGPYYGGPGPYWW
;
A
#
# COMPACT_ATOMS: atom_id res chain seq x y z
N MET A 1 -18.37 21.76 61.56
CA MET A 1 -19.06 21.88 60.25
C MET A 1 -18.27 22.84 59.39
N GLN A 2 -17.42 22.34 58.47
CA GLN A 2 -16.63 23.16 57.53
C GLN A 2 -17.32 23.08 56.17
N HIS A 3 -17.87 24.20 55.70
CA HIS A 3 -18.42 24.32 54.35
C HIS A 3 -17.28 24.46 53.34
N GLN A 4 -17.05 23.43 52.52
CA GLN A 4 -16.15 23.52 51.37
C GLN A 4 -16.89 24.26 50.24
N ALA A 5 -16.48 25.51 49.99
CA ALA A 5 -16.87 26.24 48.79
C ALA A 5 -16.08 25.66 47.60
N HIS A 6 -16.73 24.83 46.79
CA HIS A 6 -16.23 24.44 45.48
C HIS A 6 -16.18 25.68 44.58
N THR A 7 -15.02 26.32 44.51
CA THR A 7 -14.73 27.32 43.48
C THR A 7 -14.66 26.60 42.13
N SER A 8 -15.74 26.72 41.34
CA SER A 8 -15.77 26.29 39.95
C SER A 8 -14.80 27.14 39.14
N SER A 9 -13.57 26.66 38.94
CA SER A 9 -12.60 27.28 38.06
C SER A 9 -13.00 27.04 36.60
N ALA A 10 -13.43 28.10 35.91
CA ALA A 10 -13.65 28.07 34.47
C ALA A 10 -12.39 27.62 33.71
N PRO A 11 -12.49 26.82 32.63
CA PRO A 11 -11.32 26.36 31.91
C PRO A 11 -10.67 27.51 31.13
N ALA A 12 -9.48 27.92 31.55
CA ALA A 12 -8.65 28.85 30.81
C ALA A 12 -8.33 28.27 29.41
N LYS A 13 -8.78 28.96 28.36
CA LYS A 13 -8.54 28.58 26.96
C LYS A 13 -7.03 28.69 26.68
N ARG A 14 -6.33 27.56 26.73
CA ARG A 14 -4.90 27.47 26.47
C ARG A 14 -4.68 27.57 24.95
N ASP A 15 -4.44 28.77 24.45
CA ASP A 15 -4.05 29.02 23.08
C ASP A 15 -2.69 28.35 22.82
N ARG A 16 -2.73 27.15 22.21
CA ARG A 16 -1.51 26.43 21.85
C ARG A 16 -0.91 27.11 20.61
N PRO A 17 0.39 27.41 20.62
CA PRO A 17 0.96 28.15 19.53
C PRO A 17 1.12 27.27 18.28
N ARG A 18 0.81 27.86 17.12
CA ARG A 18 0.67 27.22 15.80
C ARG A 18 1.88 26.39 15.33
N TRP A 19 3.06 26.58 15.93
CA TRP A 19 4.28 25.82 15.63
C TRP A 19 4.32 24.42 16.26
N ARG A 20 3.53 24.18 17.31
CA ARG A 20 3.36 22.83 17.88
C ARG A 20 2.63 21.90 16.91
N ASP A 21 1.70 22.46 16.13
CA ASP A 21 0.93 21.70 15.14
C ASP A 21 1.77 21.40 13.88
N LEU A 22 2.69 22.29 13.51
CA LEU A 22 3.63 22.08 12.40
C LEU A 22 4.62 20.93 12.66
N GLY A 23 5.07 20.75 13.91
CA GLY A 23 5.94 19.63 14.28
C GLY A 23 5.21 18.29 14.21
N ALA A 24 3.95 18.25 14.65
CA ALA A 24 3.13 17.05 14.64
C ALA A 24 2.75 16.62 13.21
N THR A 25 2.43 17.55 12.31
CA THR A 25 2.13 17.21 10.91
C THR A 25 3.37 16.71 10.16
N ALA A 26 4.54 17.32 10.40
CA ALA A 26 5.80 16.88 9.78
C ALA A 26 6.20 15.45 10.18
N THR A 27 6.00 15.08 11.46
CA THR A 27 6.29 13.72 11.94
C THR A 27 5.35 12.68 11.35
N VAL A 28 4.05 12.99 11.24
CA VAL A 28 3.08 12.10 10.59
C VAL A 28 3.41 11.88 9.11
N LEU A 29 3.79 12.94 8.39
CA LEU A 29 4.21 12.83 6.98
C LEU A 29 5.45 11.95 6.81
N LEU A 30 6.48 12.12 7.65
CA LEU A 30 7.69 11.29 7.63
C LEU A 30 7.41 9.82 7.94
N LEU A 31 6.53 9.54 8.90
CA LEU A 31 6.11 8.18 9.21
C LEU A 31 5.34 7.55 8.04
N ALA A 32 4.42 8.30 7.42
CA ALA A 32 3.65 7.82 6.28
C ALA A 32 4.53 7.51 5.05
N THR A 33 5.55 8.34 4.77
CA THR A 33 6.50 8.08 3.67
C THR A 33 7.42 6.91 3.98
N ALA A 34 7.93 6.78 5.21
CA ALA A 34 8.75 5.65 5.63
C ALA A 34 7.99 4.31 5.52
N LEU A 35 6.70 4.28 5.90
CA LEU A 35 5.84 3.09 5.80
C LEU A 35 5.51 2.71 4.35
N SER A 36 5.36 3.69 3.46
CA SER A 36 5.00 3.45 2.05
C SER A 36 6.21 3.13 1.15
N ALA A 37 7.41 3.55 1.53
CA ALA A 37 8.64 3.29 0.78
C ALA A 37 8.94 1.78 0.58
N CYS A 38 8.50 0.91 1.50
CA CYS A 38 8.64 -0.54 1.33
C CYS A 38 7.79 -1.14 0.20
N GLN A 39 6.84 -0.39 -0.36
CA GLN A 39 5.90 -0.91 -1.37
C GLN A 39 6.09 -0.29 -2.76
N THR A 40 7.00 0.67 -2.91
CA THR A 40 7.21 1.40 -4.17
C THR A 40 8.38 0.83 -4.95
N ILE A 41 8.14 -0.26 -5.68
CA ILE A 41 8.95 -0.56 -6.87
C ILE A 41 8.60 0.48 -7.93
N THR A 42 9.60 1.23 -8.40
CA THR A 42 9.41 2.19 -9.49
C THR A 42 9.24 1.47 -10.83
N PRO A 43 8.51 2.05 -11.80
CA PRO A 43 8.21 1.38 -13.07
C PRO A 43 9.46 1.02 -13.87
N GLU A 44 10.51 1.85 -13.81
CA GLU A 44 11.78 1.60 -14.48
C GLU A 44 12.58 0.45 -13.86
N GLN A 45 12.62 0.38 -12.52
CA GLN A 45 13.28 -0.74 -11.82
C GLN A 45 12.57 -2.05 -12.11
N ARG A 46 11.24 -2.01 -12.17
CA ARG A 46 10.43 -3.17 -12.54
C ARG A 46 10.75 -3.66 -13.95
N ARG A 47 10.84 -2.73 -14.92
CA ARG A 47 11.19 -3.07 -16.30
C ARG A 47 12.60 -3.65 -16.40
N ALA A 48 13.57 -3.07 -15.68
CA ALA A 48 14.93 -3.58 -15.65
C ALA A 48 15.02 -5.01 -15.09
N ALA A 49 14.23 -5.32 -14.05
CA ALA A 49 14.12 -6.65 -13.48
C ALA A 49 13.50 -7.65 -14.47
N ASP A 50 12.42 -7.28 -15.14
CA ASP A 50 11.77 -8.13 -16.16
C ASP A 50 12.70 -8.43 -17.33
N GLU A 51 13.42 -7.41 -17.80
CA GLU A 51 14.41 -7.58 -18.85
C GLU A 51 15.57 -8.47 -18.41
N ALA A 52 16.02 -8.37 -17.15
CA ALA A 52 17.03 -9.26 -16.59
C ALA A 52 16.55 -10.71 -16.54
N GLN A 53 15.30 -10.93 -16.14
CA GLN A 53 14.70 -12.26 -16.10
C GLN A 53 14.60 -12.86 -17.51
N CYS A 54 14.10 -12.11 -18.51
CA CYS A 54 14.07 -12.59 -19.89
C CYS A 54 15.48 -12.88 -20.45
N ARG A 55 16.49 -12.08 -20.10
CA ARG A 55 17.89 -12.37 -20.44
C ARG A 55 18.38 -13.67 -19.81
N SER A 56 18.03 -13.94 -18.54
CA SER A 56 18.41 -15.19 -17.85
C SER A 56 17.78 -16.45 -18.47
N TYR A 57 16.62 -16.32 -19.11
CA TYR A 57 16.01 -17.40 -19.89
C TYR A 57 16.64 -17.59 -21.28
N GLY A 58 17.60 -16.74 -21.66
CA GLY A 58 18.31 -16.83 -22.93
C GLY A 58 17.66 -16.04 -24.07
N PHE A 59 16.63 -15.24 -23.81
CA PHE A 59 16.04 -14.39 -24.84
C PHE A 59 16.98 -13.24 -25.21
N LYS A 60 17.24 -13.06 -26.51
CA LYS A 60 18.03 -11.94 -27.02
C LYS A 60 17.19 -10.67 -27.05
N PRO A 61 17.69 -9.52 -26.56
CA PRO A 61 16.96 -8.27 -26.60
C PRO A 61 16.67 -7.83 -28.04
N ARG A 62 15.64 -6.99 -28.23
CA ARG A 62 15.17 -6.51 -29.54
C ARG A 62 14.74 -7.63 -30.49
N THR A 63 14.11 -8.67 -29.95
CA THR A 63 13.48 -9.75 -30.74
C THR A 63 12.02 -9.89 -30.34
N GLU A 64 11.20 -10.47 -31.23
CA GLU A 64 9.81 -10.78 -30.89
C GLU A 64 9.71 -11.77 -29.74
N ALA A 65 10.64 -12.74 -29.65
CA ALA A 65 10.69 -13.69 -28.54
C ALA A 65 10.91 -12.97 -27.19
N PHE A 66 11.75 -11.94 -27.16
CA PHE A 66 11.96 -11.12 -25.97
C PHE A 66 10.71 -10.29 -25.60
N ALA A 67 10.04 -9.70 -26.59
CA ALA A 67 8.77 -8.99 -26.36
C ALA A 67 7.69 -9.92 -25.82
N ASN A 68 7.58 -11.14 -26.35
CA ASN A 68 6.66 -12.17 -25.86
C ASN A 68 6.99 -12.63 -24.44
N CYS A 69 8.27 -12.76 -24.09
CA CYS A 69 8.69 -13.03 -22.71
C CYS A 69 8.19 -11.95 -21.75
N LEU A 70 8.45 -10.67 -22.06
CA LEU A 70 7.98 -9.54 -21.25
C LEU A 70 6.45 -9.50 -21.14
N MET A 71 5.76 -9.75 -22.27
CA MET A 71 4.29 -9.79 -22.31
C MET A 71 3.73 -10.88 -21.40
N ARG A 72 4.33 -12.08 -21.36
CA ARG A 72 3.91 -13.15 -20.45
C ARG A 72 4.02 -12.74 -18.98
N ILE A 73 5.14 -12.12 -18.60
CA ILE A 73 5.36 -11.64 -17.22
C ILE A 73 4.35 -10.53 -16.86
N ASP A 74 3.99 -9.64 -17.80
CA ASP A 74 2.93 -8.65 -17.56
C ASP A 74 1.56 -9.31 -17.34
N LEU A 75 1.21 -10.30 -18.18
CA LEU A 75 -0.04 -11.02 -18.07
C LEU A 75 -0.16 -11.75 -16.73
N GLU A 76 0.88 -12.48 -16.32
CA GLU A 76 0.89 -13.19 -15.04
C GLU A 76 0.66 -12.24 -13.86
N ARG A 77 1.29 -11.06 -13.87
CA ARG A 77 1.09 -10.05 -12.81
C ARG A 77 -0.26 -9.36 -12.88
N ARG A 78 -0.91 -9.34 -14.05
CA ARG A 78 -2.33 -8.94 -14.15
C ARG A 78 -3.22 -10.02 -13.57
N LEU A 79 -2.93 -11.30 -13.82
CA LEU A 79 -3.66 -12.42 -13.24
C LEU A 79 -3.52 -12.46 -11.73
N GLU A 80 -2.33 -12.28 -11.17
CA GLU A 80 -2.14 -12.18 -9.71
C GLU A 80 -2.91 -11.02 -9.10
N ARG A 81 -2.98 -9.88 -9.79
CA ARG A 81 -3.79 -8.73 -9.35
C ARG A 81 -5.28 -9.02 -9.46
N SER A 82 -5.73 -9.58 -10.57
CA SER A 82 -7.15 -9.92 -10.75
C SER A 82 -7.57 -10.99 -9.75
N ILE A 83 -6.77 -12.04 -9.53
CA ILE A 83 -7.02 -13.05 -8.51
C ILE A 83 -7.08 -12.41 -7.13
N ARG A 84 -6.16 -11.52 -6.75
CA ARG A 84 -6.24 -10.86 -5.43
C ARG A 84 -7.51 -10.05 -5.26
N LEU A 85 -7.97 -9.35 -6.30
CA LEU A 85 -9.17 -8.52 -6.26
C LEU A 85 -10.47 -9.31 -6.45
N ASN A 86 -10.41 -10.44 -7.14
CA ASN A 86 -11.53 -11.30 -7.51
C ASN A 86 -11.47 -12.67 -6.80
N SER A 87 -10.66 -12.78 -5.75
CA SER A 87 -10.52 -14.03 -5.00
C SER A 87 -11.83 -14.28 -4.25
N PRO A 88 -12.39 -15.50 -4.26
CA PRO A 88 -13.53 -15.84 -3.41
C PRO A 88 -13.24 -15.64 -1.91
N TYR A 89 -11.97 -15.53 -1.51
CA TYR A 89 -11.56 -15.20 -0.14
C TYR A 89 -11.57 -13.69 0.19
N TYR A 90 -11.56 -12.81 -0.82
CA TYR A 90 -11.52 -11.34 -0.66
C TYR A 90 -12.62 -10.65 -1.49
N GLY A 91 -13.71 -11.36 -1.81
CA GLY A 91 -14.90 -10.79 -2.43
C GLY A 91 -15.81 -10.11 -1.40
N PRO A 92 -16.61 -9.09 -1.80
CA PRO A 92 -17.52 -8.37 -0.91
C PRO A 92 -18.69 -9.21 -0.34
N TYR A 93 -18.77 -10.51 -0.68
CA TYR A 93 -19.85 -11.41 -0.28
C TYR A 93 -19.33 -12.84 -0.08
N TYR A 94 -19.35 -13.32 1.18
CA TYR A 94 -19.34 -14.72 1.62
C TYR A 94 -18.03 -15.54 1.53
N GLY A 95 -17.35 -15.67 2.67
CA GLY A 95 -16.46 -16.81 2.97
C GLY A 95 -17.26 -18.03 3.45
N GLY A 96 -17.82 -18.80 2.52
CA GLY A 96 -18.47 -20.08 2.81
C GLY A 96 -18.28 -21.08 1.66
N PRO A 97 -18.16 -22.39 1.94
CA PRO A 97 -17.99 -23.40 0.90
C PRO A 97 -19.26 -23.44 0.02
N GLY A 98 -19.14 -22.99 -1.22
CA GLY A 98 -20.17 -23.18 -2.23
C GLY A 98 -20.34 -24.67 -2.56
N PRO A 99 -21.57 -25.14 -2.83
CA PRO A 99 -21.80 -26.53 -3.15
C PRO A 99 -21.08 -26.85 -4.46
N TYR A 100 -20.24 -27.88 -4.44
CA TYR A 100 -19.56 -28.41 -5.61
C TYR A 100 -20.56 -29.10 -6.53
N TRP A 101 -20.73 -28.55 -7.73
CA TRP A 101 -21.43 -29.22 -8.83
C TRP A 101 -20.75 -28.86 -10.17
N TRP A 102 -19.59 -29.48 -10.41
CA TRP A 102 -19.19 -30.09 -11.69
C TRP A 102 -18.07 -31.11 -11.44
#